data_AF-A0A562IAF8-F1
#
_entry.id   AF-A0A562IAF8-F1
#
_cell.length_a   1.000
_cell.length_b   1.000
_cell.length_c   1.000
_cell.angle_alpha   90.00
_cell.angle_beta   90.00
_cell.angle_gamma   90.00
#
_symmetry.space_group_name_H-M   'P 1'
#
loop_
_entity.id
_entity.type
_entity.pdbx_description
1 polymer ?
#
loop_
_entity_poly.entity_id
_entity_poly.type
_entity_poly.pdbx_seq_one_letter_code
_entity_poly.pdbx_strand_id
1 'polypeptide(L)'
;MGKPSRVTRRAMFSVVAAVVAVGLVPAQPAGAAATSFHYAIKGGTPEWSKLATHDAMVDAVQIPRATIAKMSTEQLTTAVLDYPLLPDALAFNNVQHGLEVVASRFTGLRELLRRPDAPAVLLDRYQKLDVRIPSTDTELQAGNRTLDAWKLESVLAQPQVLGAMTAGQLESLMRVGQEKFAVKQSHAAVYGEAGLEPTAVVLGRALAEREGWDWKQSQLLREGIQLAPGATTATLNAVRQHMTQPLVRHEVTDGFGTQDYASTVYTPRGSAVSVTTMTTELTSAQITANNNYVYNNYPSATLERGSTRKYNCHSYAWYSTSTANDRWMNTPGDDRYWQDGSYTRWQVPYIWFANMKLSYASDDHSGIWVGTSNYVRSKWGQLGQVYHYWNYSPYNSSTTNSYFLT
;
A
#
# COMPACT_ATOMS: atom_id res chain seq x y z
N MET A 1 52.64 17.08 -81.33
CA MET A 1 51.52 16.13 -81.07
C MET A 1 50.76 16.60 -79.83
N GLY A 2 49.43 16.47 -79.79
CA GLY A 2 48.63 16.61 -78.55
C GLY A 2 48.31 18.03 -78.03
N LYS A 3 47.17 18.59 -78.46
CA LYS A 3 46.26 19.40 -77.62
C LYS A 3 45.09 18.47 -77.19
N PRO A 4 44.13 18.82 -76.30
CA PRO A 4 43.88 20.08 -75.57
C PRO A 4 44.18 19.90 -74.05
N SER A 5 43.58 20.53 -73.02
CA SER A 5 42.40 21.40 -72.89
C SER A 5 42.45 22.34 -71.67
N ARG A 6 41.31 22.93 -71.30
CA ARG A 6 41.04 23.67 -70.05
C ARG A 6 39.83 23.04 -69.36
N VAL A 7 39.79 22.97 -68.03
CA VAL A 7 38.53 22.96 -67.26
C VAL A 7 38.67 23.79 -65.99
N THR A 8 37.91 24.88 -65.91
CA THR A 8 37.64 25.64 -64.69
C THR A 8 36.74 24.87 -63.75
N ARG A 9 37.14 24.64 -62.49
CA ARG A 9 36.21 24.18 -61.44
C ARG A 9 35.56 25.38 -60.74
N ARG A 10 34.26 25.59 -60.97
CA ARG A 10 33.41 26.39 -60.09
C ARG A 10 33.16 25.60 -58.79
N ALA A 11 33.21 26.27 -57.65
CA ALA A 11 32.73 25.69 -56.39
C ALA A 11 31.20 25.66 -56.39
N MET A 12 30.62 24.51 -56.05
CA MET A 12 29.21 24.39 -55.66
C MET A 12 29.18 24.04 -54.17
N PHE A 13 28.59 24.91 -53.36
CA PHE A 13 28.18 24.57 -52.00
C PHE A 13 26.82 23.86 -52.07
N SER A 14 26.81 22.55 -51.84
CA SER A 14 25.57 21.79 -51.69
C SER A 14 25.15 21.78 -50.23
N VAL A 15 24.17 22.62 -49.88
CA VAL A 15 23.47 22.53 -48.58
C VAL A 15 22.54 21.31 -48.63
N VAL A 16 22.89 20.25 -47.92
CA VAL A 16 22.00 19.09 -47.73
C VAL A 16 21.06 19.37 -46.58
N ALA A 17 19.84 19.81 -46.90
CA ALA A 17 18.75 19.89 -45.93
C ALA A 17 18.21 18.48 -45.63
N ALA A 18 18.70 17.87 -44.55
CA ALA A 18 18.19 16.59 -44.07
C ALA A 18 16.80 16.79 -43.44
N VAL A 19 15.74 16.55 -44.21
CA VAL A 19 14.37 16.47 -43.67
C VAL A 19 14.25 15.19 -42.87
N VAL A 20 14.39 15.30 -41.54
CA VAL A 20 14.02 14.23 -40.62
C VAL A 20 12.50 14.16 -40.59
N ALA A 21 11.94 13.21 -41.36
CA ALA A 21 10.54 12.86 -41.28
C ALA A 21 10.27 12.18 -39.94
N VAL A 22 9.95 12.97 -38.92
CA VAL A 22 9.41 12.47 -37.65
C VAL A 22 8.09 11.79 -37.99
N GLY A 23 8.08 10.46 -37.92
CA GLY A 23 6.87 9.67 -38.06
C GLY A 23 5.92 10.00 -36.92
N LEU A 24 4.96 10.90 -37.17
CA LEU A 24 3.79 11.10 -36.33
C LEU A 24 3.02 9.77 -36.29
N VAL A 25 3.25 8.99 -35.23
CA VAL A 25 2.35 7.89 -34.88
C VAL A 25 0.97 8.54 -34.66
N PRO A 26 -0.05 8.18 -35.45
CA PRO A 26 -1.37 8.75 -35.25
C PRO A 26 -1.85 8.34 -33.87
N ALA A 27 -2.20 9.32 -33.03
CA ALA A 27 -2.82 9.05 -31.75
C ALA A 27 -4.07 8.19 -31.99
N GLN A 28 -4.10 6.99 -31.43
CA GLN A 28 -5.31 6.17 -31.47
C GLN A 28 -6.45 6.98 -30.83
N PRO A 29 -7.64 7.03 -31.43
CA PRO A 29 -8.77 7.72 -30.82
C PRO A 29 -9.04 7.07 -29.46
N ALA A 30 -9.29 7.90 -28.44
CA ALA A 30 -9.57 7.45 -27.09
C ALA A 30 -10.70 6.41 -27.11
N GLY A 31 -10.35 5.16 -26.80
CA GLY A 31 -11.28 4.05 -26.83
C GLY A 31 -12.42 4.24 -25.83
N ALA A 32 -13.58 3.65 -26.13
CA ALA A 32 -14.63 3.51 -25.13
C ALA A 32 -14.06 2.86 -23.86
N ALA A 33 -14.51 3.35 -22.70
CA ALA A 33 -13.95 3.00 -21.39
C ALA A 33 -13.57 1.52 -21.29
N ALA A 34 -12.27 1.26 -21.11
CA ALA A 34 -11.70 -0.08 -21.15
C ALA A 34 -12.50 -1.05 -20.28
N THR A 35 -13.16 -2.03 -20.90
CA THR A 35 -13.97 -3.02 -20.19
C THR A 35 -13.11 -3.76 -19.18
N SER A 36 -13.43 -3.61 -17.90
CA SER A 36 -12.63 -4.17 -16.82
C SER A 36 -12.75 -5.70 -16.76
N PHE A 37 -11.75 -6.34 -16.15
CA PHE A 37 -11.81 -7.77 -15.93
C PHE A 37 -12.86 -8.08 -14.87
N HIS A 38 -13.90 -8.84 -15.27
CA HIS A 38 -14.96 -9.22 -14.35
C HIS A 38 -14.53 -10.40 -13.46
N TYR A 39 -14.12 -10.10 -12.21
CA TYR A 39 -13.95 -11.09 -11.16
C TYR A 39 -15.31 -11.74 -10.81
N ALA A 40 -15.51 -12.96 -11.32
CA ALA A 40 -16.78 -13.70 -11.18
C ALA A 40 -17.02 -14.25 -9.76
N ILE A 41 -15.94 -14.55 -9.02
CA ILE A 41 -15.96 -15.02 -7.65
C ILE A 41 -15.23 -13.96 -6.81
N LYS A 42 -15.95 -13.27 -5.93
CA LYS A 42 -15.45 -12.13 -5.13
C LYS A 42 -16.35 -11.89 -3.91
N GLY A 43 -15.92 -11.01 -3.00
CA GLY A 43 -16.73 -10.61 -1.84
C GLY A 43 -18.19 -10.34 -2.19
N GLY A 44 -19.10 -10.98 -1.45
CA GLY A 44 -20.55 -10.94 -1.68
C GLY A 44 -21.13 -12.00 -2.63
N THR A 45 -20.34 -12.82 -3.36
CA THR A 45 -20.91 -13.92 -4.18
C THR A 45 -21.11 -15.22 -3.38
N PRO A 46 -22.09 -16.08 -3.73
CA PRO A 46 -22.33 -17.37 -3.05
C PRO A 46 -21.18 -18.39 -3.17
N GLU A 47 -20.27 -18.21 -4.12
CA GLU A 47 -19.07 -19.02 -4.30
C GLU A 47 -17.97 -18.57 -3.33
N TRP A 48 -17.84 -17.26 -3.13
CA TRP A 48 -16.81 -16.67 -2.27
C TRP A 48 -16.98 -17.05 -0.79
N SER A 49 -18.22 -17.11 -0.31
CA SER A 49 -18.52 -17.51 1.07
C SER A 49 -18.25 -18.99 1.39
N LYS A 50 -17.88 -19.80 0.39
CA LYS A 50 -17.50 -21.21 0.53
C LYS A 50 -15.97 -21.41 0.58
N LEU A 51 -15.18 -20.36 0.33
CA LEU A 51 -13.72 -20.43 0.34
C LEU A 51 -13.23 -20.46 1.79
N ALA A 52 -12.54 -21.53 2.17
CA ALA A 52 -12.20 -21.83 3.57
C ALA A 52 -10.80 -21.36 4.01
N THR A 53 -9.98 -20.86 3.08
CA THR A 53 -8.62 -20.35 3.35
C THR A 53 -8.34 -19.09 2.52
N HIS A 54 -7.37 -18.28 2.96
CA HIS A 54 -6.94 -17.10 2.18
C HIS A 54 -6.34 -17.48 0.82
N ASP A 55 -5.57 -18.57 0.76
CA ASP A 55 -5.01 -19.06 -0.51
C ASP A 55 -6.12 -19.38 -1.53
N ALA A 56 -7.23 -20.00 -1.10
CA ALA A 56 -8.37 -20.27 -1.97
C ALA A 56 -9.08 -18.99 -2.45
N MET A 57 -9.10 -17.94 -1.62
CA MET A 57 -9.57 -16.61 -2.01
C MET A 57 -8.65 -15.99 -3.06
N VAL A 58 -7.34 -15.99 -2.83
CA VAL A 58 -6.31 -15.49 -3.75
C VAL A 58 -6.34 -16.22 -5.09
N ASP A 59 -6.52 -17.54 -5.11
CA ASP A 59 -6.64 -18.35 -6.33
C ASP A 59 -7.90 -18.01 -7.12
N ALA A 60 -9.04 -17.83 -6.45
CA ALA A 60 -10.32 -17.51 -7.09
C ALA A 60 -10.34 -16.14 -7.81
N VAL A 61 -9.45 -15.20 -7.42
CA VAL A 61 -9.30 -13.87 -8.07
C VAL A 61 -8.01 -13.72 -8.87
N GLN A 62 -7.34 -14.81 -9.27
CA GLN A 62 -6.26 -14.70 -10.27
C GLN A 62 -6.81 -14.35 -11.66
N ILE A 63 -6.06 -13.53 -12.40
CA ILE A 63 -6.30 -13.33 -13.84
C ILE A 63 -5.44 -14.36 -14.59
N PRO A 64 -6.03 -15.23 -15.44
CA PRO A 64 -5.23 -16.21 -16.20
C PRO A 64 -4.17 -15.53 -17.08
N ARG A 65 -2.94 -16.06 -17.11
CA ARG A 65 -1.81 -15.45 -17.85
C ARG A 65 -2.12 -15.19 -19.34
N ALA A 66 -2.85 -16.10 -19.98
CA ALA A 66 -3.28 -15.97 -21.37
C ALA A 66 -4.32 -14.86 -21.60
N THR A 67 -5.02 -14.43 -20.54
CA THR A 67 -5.91 -13.27 -20.54
C THR A 67 -5.12 -11.99 -20.28
N ILE A 68 -4.23 -11.99 -19.27
CA ILE A 68 -3.32 -10.86 -18.98
C ILE A 68 -2.54 -10.44 -20.24
N ALA A 69 -1.98 -11.40 -20.97
CA ALA A 69 -1.20 -11.15 -22.19
C ALA A 69 -2.00 -10.50 -23.35
N LYS A 70 -3.34 -10.48 -23.27
CA LYS A 70 -4.24 -9.84 -24.24
C LYS A 70 -4.80 -8.50 -23.76
N MET A 71 -4.62 -8.15 -22.48
CA MET A 71 -5.07 -6.88 -21.92
C MET A 71 -4.14 -5.75 -22.34
N SER A 72 -4.69 -4.62 -22.78
CA SER A 72 -3.97 -3.35 -22.78
C SER A 72 -3.56 -2.96 -21.36
N THR A 73 -2.59 -2.05 -21.23
CA THR A 73 -2.14 -1.61 -19.91
C THR A 73 -3.22 -0.81 -19.16
N GLU A 74 -4.14 -0.17 -19.88
CA GLU A 74 -5.35 0.45 -19.32
C GLU A 74 -6.35 -0.60 -18.77
N GLN A 75 -6.59 -1.67 -19.52
CA GLN A 75 -7.44 -2.79 -19.08
C GLN A 75 -6.84 -3.47 -17.84
N LEU A 76 -5.53 -3.74 -17.85
CA LEU A 76 -4.83 -4.33 -16.71
C LEU A 76 -4.80 -3.39 -15.50
N THR A 77 -4.56 -2.08 -15.71
CA THR A 77 -4.64 -1.06 -14.64
C THR A 77 -6.02 -1.09 -13.97
N THR A 78 -7.09 -1.12 -14.77
CA THR A 78 -8.46 -1.20 -14.24
C THR A 78 -8.67 -2.51 -13.48
N ALA A 79 -8.28 -3.65 -14.05
CA ALA A 79 -8.38 -4.95 -13.38
C ALA A 79 -7.59 -5.02 -12.05
N VAL A 80 -6.43 -4.36 -11.96
CA VAL A 80 -5.63 -4.31 -10.73
C VAL A 80 -6.28 -3.45 -9.65
N LEU A 81 -6.87 -2.31 -9.99
CA LEU A 81 -7.60 -1.46 -9.02
C LEU A 81 -8.93 -2.09 -8.58
N ASP A 82 -9.55 -2.87 -9.46
CA ASP A 82 -10.75 -3.69 -9.19
C ASP A 82 -10.43 -4.99 -8.43
N TYR A 83 -9.15 -5.34 -8.21
CA TYR A 83 -8.74 -6.59 -7.55
C TYR A 83 -9.31 -6.66 -6.13
N PRO A 84 -10.17 -7.66 -5.81
CA PRO A 84 -10.92 -7.65 -4.55
C PRO A 84 -10.06 -7.63 -3.30
N LEU A 85 -8.88 -8.28 -3.33
CA LEU A 85 -7.97 -8.40 -2.20
C LEU A 85 -6.83 -7.37 -2.19
N LEU A 86 -6.87 -6.32 -3.02
CA LEU A 86 -5.86 -5.25 -2.97
C LEU A 86 -5.77 -4.57 -1.59
N PRO A 87 -6.88 -4.34 -0.85
CA PRO A 87 -6.82 -3.77 0.50
C PRO A 87 -6.26 -4.71 1.58
N ASP A 88 -5.91 -5.97 1.28
CA ASP A 88 -5.17 -6.83 2.23
C ASP A 88 -3.84 -6.21 2.65
N ALA A 89 -3.25 -5.33 1.82
CA ALA A 89 -2.05 -4.58 2.20
C ALA A 89 -2.23 -3.72 3.47
N LEU A 90 -3.47 -3.32 3.80
CA LEU A 90 -3.80 -2.59 5.04
C LEU A 90 -3.77 -3.48 6.29
N ALA A 91 -3.66 -4.80 6.16
CA ALA A 91 -3.56 -5.72 7.29
C ALA A 91 -2.12 -5.81 7.86
N PHE A 92 -1.10 -5.34 7.15
CA PHE A 92 0.29 -5.50 7.56
C PHE A 92 0.75 -4.37 8.50
N ASN A 93 1.86 -4.60 9.22
CA ASN A 93 2.49 -3.57 10.06
C ASN A 93 3.05 -2.39 9.24
N ASN A 94 3.26 -2.61 7.95
CA ASN A 94 3.83 -1.68 6.98
C ASN A 94 3.04 -1.85 5.66
N VAL A 95 2.51 -0.75 5.11
CA VAL A 95 1.66 -0.78 3.90
C VAL A 95 2.47 -1.14 2.66
N GLN A 96 3.73 -0.68 2.57
CA GLN A 96 4.64 -1.08 1.49
C GLN A 96 4.92 -2.60 1.52
N HIS A 97 5.14 -3.17 2.70
CA HIS A 97 5.30 -4.63 2.84
C HIS A 97 4.01 -5.37 2.44
N GLY A 98 2.85 -4.90 2.87
CA GLY A 98 1.56 -5.47 2.48
C GLY A 98 1.34 -5.45 0.96
N LEU A 99 1.73 -4.37 0.27
CA LEU A 99 1.66 -4.26 -1.19
C LEU A 99 2.64 -5.23 -1.88
N GLU A 100 3.83 -5.45 -1.33
CA GLU A 100 4.78 -6.44 -1.82
C GLU A 100 4.24 -7.87 -1.67
N VAL A 101 3.59 -8.18 -0.54
CA VAL A 101 2.90 -9.47 -0.32
C VAL A 101 1.77 -9.64 -1.34
N VAL A 102 0.90 -8.65 -1.53
CA VAL A 102 -0.17 -8.69 -2.56
C VAL A 102 0.43 -8.87 -3.96
N ALA A 103 1.49 -8.14 -4.33
CA ALA A 103 2.15 -8.29 -5.63
C ALA A 103 2.84 -9.66 -5.82
N SER A 104 3.32 -10.29 -4.74
CA SER A 104 3.88 -11.64 -4.79
C SER A 104 2.80 -12.70 -5.10
N ARG A 105 1.59 -12.54 -4.56
CA ARG A 105 0.47 -13.48 -4.68
C ARG A 105 -0.41 -13.22 -5.91
N PHE A 106 -0.57 -11.97 -6.33
CA PHE A 106 -1.46 -11.59 -7.44
C PHE A 106 -0.72 -11.40 -8.77
N THR A 107 -1.05 -12.25 -9.75
CA THR A 107 -0.49 -12.21 -11.11
C THR A 107 -0.68 -10.88 -11.83
N GLY A 108 -1.83 -10.23 -11.67
CA GLY A 108 -2.18 -8.99 -12.40
C GLY A 108 -1.33 -7.79 -11.99
N LEU A 109 -1.20 -7.52 -10.69
CA LEU A 109 -0.37 -6.42 -10.18
C LEU A 109 1.11 -6.64 -10.54
N ARG A 110 1.61 -7.88 -10.41
CA ARG A 110 2.98 -8.22 -10.77
C ARG A 110 3.30 -8.04 -12.25
N GLU A 111 2.31 -8.24 -13.13
CA GLU A 111 2.47 -7.90 -14.55
C GLU A 111 2.47 -6.38 -14.73
N LEU A 112 1.51 -5.66 -14.14
CA LEU A 112 1.38 -4.20 -14.32
C LEU A 112 2.67 -3.47 -13.94
N LEU A 113 3.29 -3.85 -12.82
CA LEU A 113 4.56 -3.31 -12.33
C LEU A 113 5.78 -3.63 -13.23
N ARG A 114 5.61 -4.38 -14.32
CA ARG A 114 6.66 -4.70 -15.31
C ARG A 114 6.42 -4.07 -16.67
N ARG A 115 5.25 -3.48 -16.91
CA ARG A 115 4.91 -2.91 -18.22
C ARG A 115 5.54 -1.53 -18.39
N PRO A 116 6.33 -1.28 -19.44
CA PRO A 116 7.06 -0.02 -19.61
C PRO A 116 6.14 1.19 -19.87
N ASP A 117 4.90 0.96 -20.29
CA ASP A 117 3.86 1.99 -20.50
C ASP A 117 2.97 2.22 -19.26
N ALA A 118 3.07 1.38 -18.21
CA ALA A 118 2.27 1.53 -16.99
C ALA A 118 2.42 2.89 -16.30
N PRO A 119 3.60 3.54 -16.21
CA PRO A 119 3.71 4.84 -15.56
C PRO A 119 2.91 5.94 -16.26
N ALA A 120 2.79 5.90 -17.59
CA ALA A 120 1.96 6.84 -18.34
C ALA A 120 0.47 6.63 -18.09
N VAL A 121 0.02 5.36 -18.10
CA VAL A 121 -1.39 4.99 -17.86
C VAL A 121 -1.82 5.29 -16.43
N LEU A 122 -0.97 5.00 -15.43
CA LEU A 122 -1.26 5.27 -14.02
C LEU A 122 -1.29 6.78 -13.73
N LEU A 123 -0.42 7.58 -14.36
CA LEU A 123 -0.44 9.04 -14.24
C LEU A 123 -1.69 9.66 -14.87
N ASP A 124 -2.10 9.22 -16.06
CA ASP A 124 -3.35 9.64 -16.71
C ASP A 124 -4.58 9.29 -15.86
N ARG A 125 -4.60 8.08 -15.27
CA ARG A 125 -5.63 7.67 -14.31
C ARG A 125 -5.67 8.57 -13.08
N TYR A 126 -4.51 8.97 -12.55
CA TYR A 126 -4.41 9.82 -11.36
C TYR A 126 -4.83 11.27 -11.63
N GLN A 127 -4.52 11.80 -12.81
CA GLN A 127 -5.05 13.09 -13.29
C GLN A 127 -6.58 13.09 -13.26
N LYS A 128 -7.19 12.03 -13.80
CA LYS A 128 -8.66 11.87 -13.92
C LYS A 128 -9.38 11.49 -12.62
N LEU A 129 -8.67 11.04 -11.58
CA LEU A 129 -9.26 10.68 -10.29
C LEU A 129 -9.89 11.91 -9.60
N ASP A 130 -11.18 11.85 -9.29
CA ASP A 130 -11.84 12.86 -8.47
C ASP A 130 -11.76 12.50 -6.97
N VAL A 131 -11.06 13.33 -6.21
CA VAL A 131 -10.86 13.18 -4.75
C VAL A 131 -11.73 14.16 -3.94
N ARG A 132 -12.66 14.87 -4.58
CA ARG A 132 -13.67 15.67 -3.87
C ARG A 132 -14.71 14.73 -3.25
N ILE A 133 -15.27 15.15 -2.12
CA ILE A 133 -16.40 14.44 -1.49
C ILE A 133 -17.67 15.29 -1.67
N PRO A 134 -18.62 14.87 -2.52
CA PRO A 134 -19.93 15.51 -2.60
C PRO A 134 -20.64 15.52 -1.24
N SER A 135 -21.33 16.61 -0.90
CA SER A 135 -22.15 16.69 0.32
C SER A 135 -23.35 15.74 0.33
N THR A 136 -23.65 15.11 -0.80
CA THR A 136 -24.68 14.08 -0.98
C THR A 136 -24.17 12.66 -0.76
N ASP A 137 -22.86 12.45 -0.61
CA ASP A 137 -22.32 11.12 -0.39
C ASP A 137 -22.67 10.62 1.03
N THR A 138 -23.15 9.39 1.11
CA THR A 138 -23.21 8.65 2.38
C THR A 138 -21.80 8.39 2.92
N GLU A 139 -21.66 8.13 4.23
CA GLU A 139 -20.36 7.83 4.84
C GLU A 139 -19.62 6.67 4.14
N LEU A 140 -20.34 5.64 3.68
CA LEU A 140 -19.75 4.54 2.92
C LEU A 140 -19.29 4.97 1.52
N GLN A 141 -20.03 5.85 0.81
CA GLN A 141 -19.57 6.38 -0.48
C GLN A 141 -18.33 7.25 -0.31
N ALA A 142 -18.33 8.14 0.68
CA ALA A 142 -17.18 8.96 1.03
C ALA A 142 -15.96 8.09 1.39
N GLY A 143 -16.16 7.06 2.24
CA GLY A 143 -15.14 6.09 2.61
C GLY A 143 -14.58 5.30 1.43
N ASN A 144 -15.44 4.80 0.54
CA ASN A 144 -15.03 4.10 -0.68
C ASN A 144 -14.17 4.98 -1.59
N ARG A 145 -14.48 6.28 -1.74
CA ARG A 145 -13.61 7.22 -2.47
C ARG A 145 -12.22 7.36 -1.83
N THR A 146 -12.13 7.32 -0.50
CA THR A 146 -10.81 7.32 0.16
C THR A 146 -10.02 6.06 -0.17
N LEU A 147 -10.68 4.91 -0.24
CA LEU A 147 -10.06 3.63 -0.57
C LEU A 147 -9.66 3.55 -2.04
N ASP A 148 -10.47 4.05 -2.97
CA ASP A 148 -10.13 4.09 -4.41
C ASP A 148 -8.95 5.03 -4.69
N ALA A 149 -8.88 6.18 -3.99
CA ALA A 149 -7.70 7.05 -4.02
C ALA A 149 -6.46 6.33 -3.45
N TRP A 150 -6.59 5.71 -2.27
CA TRP A 150 -5.52 4.94 -1.64
C TRP A 150 -4.99 3.82 -2.55
N LYS A 151 -5.86 3.06 -3.22
CA LYS A 151 -5.45 1.99 -4.15
C LYS A 151 -4.59 2.52 -5.30
N LEU A 152 -5.05 3.58 -5.96
CA LEU A 152 -4.34 4.15 -7.12
C LEU A 152 -3.01 4.77 -6.70
N GLU A 153 -3.01 5.54 -5.60
CA GLU A 153 -1.79 6.16 -5.07
C GLU A 153 -0.78 5.10 -4.59
N SER A 154 -1.24 4.03 -3.94
CA SER A 154 -0.40 2.91 -3.49
C SER A 154 0.28 2.16 -4.64
N VAL A 155 -0.43 1.94 -5.77
CA VAL A 155 0.14 1.33 -6.98
C VAL A 155 1.08 2.30 -7.70
N LEU A 156 0.71 3.58 -7.79
CA LEU A 156 1.49 4.64 -8.42
C LEU A 156 2.80 4.94 -7.67
N ALA A 157 2.81 4.79 -6.34
CA ALA A 157 3.97 4.96 -5.48
C ALA A 157 5.01 3.83 -5.58
N GLN A 158 4.74 2.74 -6.31
CA GLN A 158 5.65 1.61 -6.35
C GLN A 158 6.97 1.95 -7.07
N PRO A 159 8.14 1.50 -6.56
CA PRO A 159 9.44 1.89 -7.12
C PRO A 159 9.60 1.53 -8.61
N GLN A 160 8.99 0.42 -9.04
CA GLN A 160 9.00 -0.01 -10.45
C GLN A 160 8.23 0.94 -11.37
N VAL A 161 7.24 1.67 -10.83
CA VAL A 161 6.45 2.66 -11.58
C VAL A 161 7.18 3.99 -11.61
N LEU A 162 7.61 4.49 -10.45
CA LEU A 162 8.26 5.81 -10.34
C LEU A 162 9.65 5.84 -11.01
N GLY A 163 10.48 4.81 -10.80
CA GLY A 163 11.79 4.69 -11.44
C GLY A 163 11.73 4.45 -12.97
N ALA A 164 10.55 4.17 -13.51
CA ALA A 164 10.30 4.09 -14.96
C ALA A 164 9.67 5.38 -15.54
N MET A 165 9.40 6.40 -14.72
CA MET A 165 8.92 7.70 -15.20
C MET A 165 10.05 8.55 -15.76
N THR A 166 9.75 9.30 -16.82
CA THR A 166 10.58 10.44 -17.25
C THR A 166 10.50 11.59 -16.24
N ALA A 167 11.51 12.47 -16.23
CA ALA A 167 11.50 13.68 -15.41
C ALA A 167 10.22 14.54 -15.58
N GLY A 168 9.71 14.66 -16.82
CA GLY A 168 8.47 15.38 -17.10
C GLY A 168 7.20 14.70 -16.55
N GLN A 169 7.19 13.37 -16.49
CA GLN A 169 6.11 12.62 -15.82
C GLN A 169 6.18 12.78 -14.30
N LEU A 170 7.38 12.73 -13.70
CA LEU A 170 7.57 12.97 -12.27
C LEU A 170 7.12 14.39 -11.87
N GLU A 171 7.48 15.42 -12.64
CA GLU A 171 7.03 16.80 -12.36
C GLU A 171 5.53 16.99 -12.62
N SER A 172 4.95 16.32 -13.61
CA SER A 172 3.49 16.32 -13.77
C SER A 172 2.78 15.58 -12.64
N LEU A 173 3.36 14.50 -12.11
CA LEU A 173 2.84 13.77 -10.95
C LEU A 173 2.90 14.65 -9.70
N MET A 174 4.02 15.35 -9.49
CA MET A 174 4.20 16.25 -8.36
C MET A 174 3.18 17.39 -8.35
N ARG A 175 2.95 18.04 -9.48
CA ARG A 175 1.91 19.07 -9.64
C ARG A 175 0.51 18.53 -9.36
N VAL A 176 0.12 17.42 -10.01
CA VAL A 176 -1.22 16.83 -9.86
C VAL A 176 -1.45 16.38 -8.42
N GLY A 177 -0.48 15.71 -7.79
CA GLY A 177 -0.62 15.26 -6.40
C GLY A 177 -0.71 16.42 -5.40
N GLN A 178 -0.05 17.56 -5.64
CA GLN A 178 -0.24 18.77 -4.83
C GLN A 178 -1.70 19.28 -4.90
N GLU A 179 -2.31 19.27 -6.09
CA GLU A 179 -3.74 19.62 -6.27
C GLU A 179 -4.65 18.62 -5.54
N LYS A 180 -4.43 17.32 -5.71
CA LYS A 180 -5.20 16.28 -4.99
C LYS A 180 -5.04 16.41 -3.48
N PHE A 181 -3.83 16.66 -2.98
CA PHE A 181 -3.55 16.84 -1.55
C PHE A 181 -4.33 18.03 -0.96
N ALA A 182 -4.32 19.18 -1.65
CA ALA A 182 -5.07 20.36 -1.21
C ALA A 182 -6.59 20.10 -1.16
N VAL A 183 -7.13 19.36 -2.15
CA VAL A 183 -8.55 18.95 -2.14
C VAL A 183 -8.84 17.95 -1.02
N LYS A 184 -7.96 16.99 -0.75
CA LYS A 184 -8.14 16.06 0.38
C LYS A 184 -8.11 16.80 1.72
N GLN A 185 -7.19 17.75 1.90
CA GLN A 185 -7.12 18.60 3.09
C GLN A 185 -8.40 19.42 3.30
N SER A 186 -9.04 19.94 2.24
CA SER A 186 -10.32 20.65 2.38
C SER A 186 -11.51 19.74 2.75
N HIS A 187 -11.31 18.41 2.72
CA HIS A 187 -12.28 17.40 3.17
C HIS A 187 -11.72 16.58 4.35
N ALA A 188 -11.01 17.23 5.28
CA ALA A 188 -10.35 16.61 6.42
C ALA A 188 -11.27 15.71 7.29
N ALA A 189 -12.58 15.99 7.36
CA ALA A 189 -13.55 15.13 8.06
C ALA A 189 -13.68 13.71 7.47
N VAL A 190 -13.32 13.53 6.19
CA VAL A 190 -13.40 12.26 5.47
C VAL A 190 -12.02 11.64 5.26
N TYR A 191 -11.02 12.41 4.83
CA TYR A 191 -9.67 11.89 4.62
C TYR A 191 -8.85 11.77 5.91
N GLY A 192 -9.04 12.66 6.89
CA GLY A 192 -8.17 12.75 8.06
C GLY A 192 -6.70 12.89 7.69
N GLU A 193 -5.81 12.56 8.62
CA GLU A 193 -4.37 12.48 8.33
C GLU A 193 -4.04 11.21 7.51
N ALA A 194 -4.66 10.07 7.86
CA ALA A 194 -4.42 8.79 7.19
C ALA A 194 -4.69 8.80 5.68
N GLY A 195 -5.67 9.60 5.23
CA GLY A 195 -6.01 9.73 3.81
C GLY A 195 -5.06 10.63 3.01
N LEU A 196 -4.20 11.39 3.71
CA LEU A 196 -3.15 12.22 3.13
C LEU A 196 -1.83 11.45 2.94
N GLU A 197 -1.59 10.41 3.73
CA GLU A 197 -0.37 9.58 3.69
C GLU A 197 -0.05 9.04 2.28
N PRO A 198 -0.98 8.41 1.52
CA PRO A 198 -0.65 7.83 0.22
C PRO A 198 -0.26 8.89 -0.81
N THR A 199 -0.92 10.06 -0.78
CA THR A 199 -0.58 11.19 -1.63
C THR A 199 0.82 11.73 -1.30
N ALA A 200 1.14 11.88 0.00
CA ALA A 200 2.48 12.30 0.41
C ALA A 200 3.55 11.27 0.01
N VAL A 201 3.27 9.97 0.15
CA VAL A 201 4.19 8.89 -0.25
C VAL A 201 4.47 8.89 -1.75
N VAL A 202 3.44 9.02 -2.59
CA VAL A 202 3.59 9.20 -4.05
C VAL A 202 4.50 10.40 -4.35
N LEU A 203 4.24 11.54 -3.72
CA LEU A 203 4.92 12.80 -3.99
C LEU A 203 6.38 12.80 -3.52
N GLY A 204 6.66 12.34 -2.30
CA GLY A 204 8.01 12.29 -1.75
C GLY A 204 8.90 11.25 -2.44
N ARG A 205 8.35 10.08 -2.81
CA ARG A 205 9.08 9.12 -3.65
C ARG A 205 9.33 9.67 -5.06
N ALA A 206 8.34 10.32 -5.68
CA ALA A 206 8.53 10.95 -6.99
C ALA A 206 9.61 12.05 -6.97
N LEU A 207 9.67 12.85 -5.90
CA LEU A 207 10.73 13.82 -5.66
C LEU A 207 12.10 13.15 -5.49
N ALA A 208 12.17 12.06 -4.74
CA ALA A 208 13.40 11.30 -4.52
C ALA A 208 13.97 10.69 -5.81
N GLU A 209 13.12 10.09 -6.65
CA GLU A 209 13.52 9.61 -7.98
C GLU A 209 13.93 10.79 -8.91
N ARG A 210 13.27 11.96 -8.77
CA ARG A 210 13.56 13.17 -9.59
C ARG A 210 14.91 13.81 -9.25
N GLU A 211 15.31 13.79 -7.98
CA GLU A 211 16.52 14.42 -7.44
C GLU A 211 17.67 13.43 -7.15
N GLY A 212 17.42 12.12 -7.19
CA GLY A 212 18.42 11.07 -7.01
C GLY A 212 18.83 10.82 -5.56
N TRP A 213 17.87 10.75 -4.63
CA TRP A 213 18.12 10.40 -3.21
C TRP A 213 17.34 9.18 -2.73
N ASP A 214 17.83 8.54 -1.65
CA ASP A 214 17.21 7.34 -1.10
C ASP A 214 16.03 7.70 -0.19
N TRP A 215 14.81 7.57 -0.71
CA TRP A 215 13.59 7.83 0.06
C TRP A 215 13.38 6.88 1.24
N LYS A 216 14.11 5.76 1.32
CA LYS A 216 13.98 4.80 2.44
C LYS A 216 14.52 5.35 3.76
N GLN A 217 15.20 6.50 3.74
CA GLN A 217 15.60 7.22 4.94
C GLN A 217 14.40 7.88 5.66
N SER A 218 13.37 8.31 4.92
CA SER A 218 12.09 8.73 5.49
C SER A 218 11.27 7.51 5.92
N GLN A 219 10.64 7.59 7.09
CA GLN A 219 9.79 6.52 7.62
C GLN A 219 8.46 6.46 6.86
N LEU A 220 7.80 7.60 6.66
CA LEU A 220 6.57 7.71 5.86
C LEU A 220 6.80 7.15 4.45
N LEU A 221 7.85 7.58 3.77
CA LEU A 221 8.13 7.11 2.41
C LEU A 221 8.53 5.63 2.37
N ARG A 222 9.21 5.11 3.41
CA ARG A 222 9.57 3.68 3.52
C ARG A 222 8.36 2.78 3.79
N GLU A 223 7.53 3.12 4.77
CA GLU A 223 6.52 2.23 5.36
C GLU A 223 5.10 2.48 4.83
N GLY A 224 4.87 3.60 4.15
CA GLY A 224 3.56 3.94 3.57
C GLY A 224 2.50 4.36 4.59
N ILE A 225 2.92 4.60 5.83
CA ILE A 225 2.10 5.02 6.98
C ILE A 225 2.87 6.08 7.77
N GLN A 226 2.19 7.07 8.33
CA GLN A 226 2.82 8.07 9.19
C GLN A 226 2.97 7.53 10.62
N LEU A 227 4.22 7.45 11.10
CA LEU A 227 4.55 7.19 12.52
C LEU A 227 5.27 8.38 13.19
N ALA A 228 5.46 9.49 12.46
CA ALA A 228 5.97 10.77 12.94
C ALA A 228 5.12 11.92 12.37
N PRO A 229 4.64 12.87 13.16
CA PRO A 229 3.58 13.79 12.74
C PRO A 229 4.06 14.83 11.74
N GLY A 230 3.14 15.22 10.86
CA GLY A 230 3.42 16.26 9.86
C GLY A 230 4.44 15.83 8.82
N ALA A 231 4.87 14.57 8.77
CA ALA A 231 5.68 14.02 7.69
C ALA A 231 4.98 14.18 6.33
N THR A 232 3.65 14.07 6.30
CA THR A 232 2.81 14.46 5.14
C THR A 232 3.10 15.91 4.72
N THR A 233 2.96 16.86 5.64
CA THR A 233 3.13 18.30 5.39
C THR A 233 4.57 18.67 5.06
N ALA A 234 5.56 18.05 5.72
CA ALA A 234 6.98 18.22 5.44
C ALA A 234 7.32 17.75 4.02
N THR A 235 6.83 16.58 3.63
CA THR A 235 6.95 16.06 2.26
C THR A 235 6.36 17.04 1.25
N LEU A 236 5.15 17.55 1.49
CA LEU A 236 4.52 18.51 0.60
C LEU A 236 5.28 19.84 0.50
N ASN A 237 5.90 20.29 1.58
CA ASN A 237 6.72 21.49 1.59
C ASN A 237 8.04 21.29 0.81
N ALA A 238 8.70 20.15 0.94
CA ALA A 238 9.87 19.79 0.12
C ALA A 238 9.52 19.78 -1.38
N VAL A 239 8.40 19.14 -1.75
CA VAL A 239 7.91 19.12 -3.14
C VAL A 239 7.58 20.54 -3.64
N ARG A 240 6.95 21.39 -2.81
CA ARG A 240 6.69 22.80 -3.16
C ARG A 240 7.99 23.58 -3.38
N GLN A 241 8.99 23.38 -2.53
CA GLN A 241 10.31 24.01 -2.69
C GLN A 241 10.96 23.57 -4.00
N HIS A 242 10.99 22.26 -4.30
CA HIS A 242 11.48 21.74 -5.58
C HIS A 242 10.81 22.40 -6.80
N MET A 243 9.48 22.51 -6.81
CA MET A 243 8.74 23.17 -7.91
C MET A 243 9.10 24.65 -8.09
N THR A 244 9.74 25.29 -7.09
CA THR A 244 10.21 26.70 -7.16
C THR A 244 11.73 26.82 -7.32
N GLN A 245 12.50 25.81 -6.93
CA GLN A 245 13.97 25.81 -6.90
C GLN A 245 14.55 24.48 -7.44
N PRO A 246 14.21 24.02 -8.65
CA PRO A 246 14.50 22.65 -9.13
C PRO A 246 15.99 22.31 -9.34
N LEU A 247 16.89 23.25 -9.02
CA LEU A 247 18.35 23.06 -9.03
C LEU A 247 18.93 22.75 -7.63
N VAL A 248 18.10 22.80 -6.59
CA VAL A 248 18.45 22.46 -5.21
C VAL A 248 17.84 21.09 -4.88
N ARG A 249 18.46 20.34 -3.95
CA ARG A 249 17.97 19.04 -3.45
C ARG A 249 17.13 19.26 -2.20
N HIS A 250 15.95 18.63 -2.13
CA HIS A 250 14.95 18.80 -1.09
C HIS A 250 14.65 17.46 -0.44
N GLU A 251 15.63 16.89 0.26
CA GLU A 251 15.47 15.61 0.93
C GLU A 251 14.36 15.66 1.99
N VAL A 252 13.47 14.69 1.94
CA VAL A 252 12.51 14.46 3.04
C VAL A 252 13.17 13.54 4.04
N THR A 253 13.49 14.08 5.23
CA THR A 253 13.94 13.30 6.38
C THR A 253 12.92 13.42 7.51
N ASP A 254 12.52 12.28 8.06
CA ASP A 254 11.54 12.23 9.14
C ASP A 254 12.28 12.30 10.47
N GLY A 255 12.41 13.50 11.03
CA GLY A 255 12.79 13.65 12.43
C GLY A 255 11.68 13.12 13.34
N PHE A 256 12.02 12.42 14.43
CA PHE A 256 11.04 11.96 15.43
C PHE A 256 10.23 13.14 15.99
N GLY A 257 8.96 13.27 15.60
CA GLY A 257 8.05 14.31 16.10
C GLY A 257 7.18 13.85 17.26
N THR A 258 6.16 14.66 17.61
CA THR A 258 5.48 14.67 18.92
C THR A 258 4.03 14.15 18.94
N GLN A 259 3.57 13.50 17.88
CA GLN A 259 2.24 12.88 17.75
C GLN A 259 2.40 11.60 16.95
N ASP A 260 2.16 10.51 17.65
CA ASP A 260 2.79 9.21 17.46
C ASP A 260 4.28 9.30 17.84
N TYR A 261 4.67 8.57 18.90
CA TYR A 261 5.98 8.74 19.56
C TYR A 261 6.51 7.46 20.20
N ALA A 262 7.83 7.30 20.19
CA ALA A 262 8.52 6.16 20.78
C ALA A 262 8.24 6.05 22.29
N SER A 263 7.91 4.84 22.73
CA SER A 263 7.55 4.50 24.10
C SER A 263 8.01 3.08 24.42
N THR A 264 7.76 2.63 25.65
CA THR A 264 8.19 1.33 26.16
C THR A 264 7.08 0.68 26.96
N VAL A 265 6.80 -0.58 26.66
CA VAL A 265 6.01 -1.47 27.52
C VAL A 265 6.92 -2.54 28.10
N TYR A 266 6.39 -3.36 29.01
CA TYR A 266 7.17 -4.38 29.70
C TYR A 266 6.52 -5.75 29.55
N THR A 267 7.35 -6.79 29.44
CA THR A 267 6.94 -8.18 29.58
C THR A 267 6.50 -8.49 31.02
N PRO A 268 5.80 -9.62 31.27
CA PRO A 268 5.50 -10.07 32.63
C PRO A 268 6.71 -10.19 33.57
N ARG A 269 7.92 -10.45 33.05
CA ARG A 269 9.18 -10.47 33.82
C ARG A 269 9.93 -9.13 33.86
N GLY A 270 9.34 -8.05 33.33
CA GLY A 270 9.89 -6.71 33.40
C GLY A 270 10.93 -6.35 32.33
N SER A 271 11.10 -7.16 31.28
CA SER A 271 11.93 -6.79 30.13
C SER A 271 11.27 -5.66 29.35
N ALA A 272 12.02 -4.61 29.05
CA ALA A 272 11.56 -3.50 28.21
C ALA A 272 11.34 -3.95 26.75
N VAL A 273 10.24 -3.49 26.15
CA VAL A 273 9.87 -3.67 24.74
C VAL A 273 9.53 -2.31 24.14
N SER A 274 10.26 -1.90 23.11
CA SER A 274 10.02 -0.65 22.38
C SER A 274 8.73 -0.73 21.57
N VAL A 275 7.92 0.32 21.64
CA VAL A 275 6.65 0.47 20.91
C VAL A 275 6.49 1.90 20.43
N THR A 276 5.63 2.13 19.43
CA THR A 276 5.13 3.47 19.10
C THR A 276 3.79 3.68 19.78
N THR A 277 3.62 4.81 20.47
CA THR A 277 2.29 5.25 20.93
C THR A 277 1.55 5.81 19.72
N MET A 278 0.29 5.44 19.47
CA MET A 278 -0.50 5.90 18.34
C MET A 278 -1.55 6.92 18.79
N THR A 279 -1.31 8.19 18.52
CA THR A 279 -2.15 9.33 18.90
C THR A 279 -3.19 9.69 17.82
N THR A 280 -2.88 9.45 16.55
CA THR A 280 -3.80 9.69 15.43
C THR A 280 -4.78 8.51 15.23
N GLU A 281 -5.98 8.77 14.70
CA GLU A 281 -6.97 7.74 14.33
C GLU A 281 -7.50 7.95 12.90
N LEU A 282 -8.06 6.89 12.31
CA LEU A 282 -8.84 6.92 11.08
C LEU A 282 -10.13 7.75 11.23
N THR A 283 -10.65 8.33 10.15
CA THR A 283 -11.98 8.97 10.16
C THR A 283 -13.11 7.93 10.22
N SER A 284 -14.32 8.34 10.59
CA SER A 284 -15.49 7.42 10.57
C SER A 284 -15.73 6.84 9.16
N ALA A 285 -15.58 7.66 8.11
CA ALA A 285 -15.67 7.20 6.72
C ALA A 285 -14.63 6.12 6.37
N GLN A 286 -13.38 6.28 6.81
CA GLN A 286 -12.32 5.27 6.62
C GLN A 286 -12.59 4.00 7.44
N ILE A 287 -13.01 4.14 8.69
CA ILE A 287 -13.38 3.00 9.56
C ILE A 287 -14.54 2.23 8.92
N THR A 288 -15.57 2.93 8.42
CA THR A 288 -16.73 2.34 7.75
C THR A 288 -16.34 1.62 6.45
N ALA A 289 -15.45 2.19 5.62
CA ALA A 289 -14.94 1.51 4.43
C ALA A 289 -14.11 0.25 4.78
N ASN A 290 -13.17 0.37 5.72
CA ASN A 290 -12.31 -0.75 6.14
C ASN A 290 -13.10 -1.88 6.84
N ASN A 291 -14.13 -1.54 7.61
CA ASN A 291 -15.04 -2.53 8.20
C ASN A 291 -15.82 -3.27 7.12
N ASN A 292 -16.40 -2.54 6.16
CA ASN A 292 -17.11 -3.13 5.02
C ASN A 292 -16.19 -3.97 4.13
N TYR A 293 -14.90 -3.62 4.01
CA TYR A 293 -13.92 -4.46 3.34
C TYR A 293 -13.80 -5.84 4.02
N VAL A 294 -13.63 -5.87 5.35
CA VAL A 294 -13.54 -7.12 6.12
C VAL A 294 -14.85 -7.92 6.02
N TYR A 295 -16.01 -7.29 6.24
CA TYR A 295 -17.31 -7.98 6.17
C TYR A 295 -17.57 -8.64 4.81
N ASN A 296 -17.28 -7.95 3.70
CA ASN A 296 -17.59 -8.45 2.37
C ASN A 296 -16.59 -9.51 1.89
N ASN A 297 -15.30 -9.38 2.23
CA ASN A 297 -14.26 -10.26 1.71
C ASN A 297 -13.89 -11.40 2.66
N TYR A 298 -14.16 -11.32 3.95
CA TYR A 298 -13.88 -12.38 4.94
C TYR A 298 -15.15 -12.90 5.63
N PRO A 299 -16.15 -13.43 4.89
CA PRO A 299 -17.45 -13.83 5.46
C PRO A 299 -17.39 -14.99 6.47
N SER A 300 -16.32 -15.80 6.49
CA SER A 300 -16.11 -16.83 7.53
C SER A 300 -15.37 -16.30 8.77
N ALA A 301 -15.08 -15.01 8.83
CA ALA A 301 -14.54 -14.30 9.98
C ALA A 301 -15.60 -13.37 10.59
N THR A 302 -15.35 -12.89 11.80
CA THR A 302 -16.23 -11.96 12.51
C THR A 302 -15.43 -10.77 13.00
N LEU A 303 -15.80 -9.57 12.54
CA LEU A 303 -15.25 -8.31 13.01
C LEU A 303 -15.78 -8.04 14.44
N GLU A 304 -14.98 -8.31 15.46
CA GLU A 304 -15.36 -8.11 16.88
C GLU A 304 -15.15 -6.66 17.32
N ARG A 305 -14.19 -5.94 16.73
CA ARG A 305 -14.01 -4.49 16.91
C ARG A 305 -13.65 -3.83 15.60
N GLY A 306 -14.15 -2.62 15.40
CA GLY A 306 -13.92 -1.82 14.21
C GLY A 306 -12.45 -1.55 13.91
N SER A 307 -12.21 -1.18 12.66
CA SER A 307 -10.91 -0.77 12.12
C SER A 307 -10.35 0.43 12.89
N THR A 308 -9.04 0.44 13.09
CA THR A 308 -8.32 1.45 13.86
C THR A 308 -6.84 1.34 13.57
N ARG A 309 -6.13 2.48 13.53
CA ARG A 309 -4.66 2.51 13.39
C ARG A 309 -3.92 2.48 14.75
N LYS A 310 -4.63 2.33 15.87
CA LYS A 310 -4.09 2.53 17.22
C LYS A 310 -3.15 1.44 17.74
N TYR A 311 -3.32 0.22 17.27
CA TYR A 311 -2.54 -0.94 17.69
C TYR A 311 -2.61 -2.03 16.61
N ASN A 312 -1.64 -2.94 16.66
CA ASN A 312 -1.48 -4.04 15.72
C ASN A 312 -1.63 -5.43 16.39
N CYS A 313 -1.45 -6.48 15.59
CA CYS A 313 -1.48 -7.89 15.99
C CYS A 313 -0.62 -8.20 17.24
N HIS A 314 0.65 -7.80 17.23
CA HIS A 314 1.58 -8.10 18.32
C HIS A 314 1.21 -7.38 19.62
N SER A 315 0.87 -6.08 19.54
CA SER A 315 0.42 -5.33 20.72
C SER A 315 -0.88 -5.89 21.30
N TYR A 316 -1.82 -6.32 20.45
CA TYR A 316 -3.03 -7.01 20.91
C TYR A 316 -2.74 -8.35 21.58
N ALA A 317 -1.87 -9.16 20.98
CA ALA A 317 -1.54 -10.50 21.46
C ALA A 317 -0.72 -10.46 22.75
N TRP A 318 0.39 -9.72 22.76
CA TRP A 318 1.42 -9.79 23.80
C TRP A 318 1.26 -8.75 24.90
N TYR A 319 0.76 -7.55 24.58
CA TYR A 319 0.65 -6.44 25.52
C TYR A 319 -0.75 -6.23 26.09
N SER A 320 -1.75 -5.88 25.27
CA SER A 320 -3.06 -5.44 25.78
C SER A 320 -4.22 -5.70 24.82
N THR A 321 -5.23 -6.40 25.32
CA THR A 321 -6.53 -6.59 24.64
C THR A 321 -7.54 -5.49 24.97
N SER A 322 -7.13 -4.43 25.68
CA SER A 322 -8.00 -3.28 26.01
C SER A 322 -8.52 -2.57 24.77
N THR A 323 -9.72 -2.00 24.85
CA THR A 323 -10.24 -1.08 23.82
C THR A 323 -9.51 0.26 23.79
N ALA A 324 -8.77 0.59 24.85
CA ALA A 324 -7.91 1.77 24.95
C ALA A 324 -6.42 1.47 24.61
N ASN A 325 -6.11 0.34 23.97
CA ASN A 325 -4.74 0.06 23.53
C ASN A 325 -4.34 1.04 22.41
N ASP A 326 -3.29 1.82 22.69
CA ASP A 326 -2.69 2.84 21.83
C ASP A 326 -1.22 2.51 21.50
N ARG A 327 -0.80 1.25 21.63
CA ARG A 327 0.60 0.82 21.39
C ARG A 327 0.70 0.02 20.11
N TRP A 328 1.67 0.36 19.28
CA TRP A 328 2.08 -0.38 18.09
C TRP A 328 3.42 -1.06 18.34
N MET A 329 3.50 -2.37 18.11
CA MET A 329 4.64 -3.21 18.48
C MET A 329 5.12 -3.99 17.26
N ASN A 330 6.31 -3.69 16.75
CA ASN A 330 6.86 -4.37 15.57
C ASN A 330 7.75 -5.56 16.00
N THR A 331 7.72 -6.64 15.22
CA THR A 331 8.76 -7.69 15.26
C THR A 331 10.13 -7.12 14.90
N PRO A 332 11.24 -7.58 15.52
CA PRO A 332 11.35 -8.64 16.54
C PRO A 332 11.27 -8.11 17.99
N GLY A 333 10.59 -6.99 18.23
CA GLY A 333 10.41 -6.43 19.57
C GLY A 333 9.51 -7.29 20.46
N ASP A 334 8.47 -7.91 19.88
CA ASP A 334 7.55 -8.80 20.57
C ASP A 334 8.18 -10.12 21.01
N ASP A 335 9.24 -10.59 20.32
CA ASP A 335 10.00 -11.79 20.72
C ASP A 335 10.46 -11.77 22.18
N ARG A 336 10.70 -10.58 22.74
CA ARG A 336 11.08 -10.39 24.15
C ARG A 336 10.15 -11.12 25.12
N TYR A 337 8.86 -11.23 24.80
CA TYR A 337 7.87 -11.90 25.64
C TYR A 337 8.12 -13.40 25.84
N TRP A 338 8.79 -14.08 24.91
CA TRP A 338 9.20 -15.48 25.09
C TRP A 338 10.71 -15.65 25.28
N GLN A 339 11.53 -14.74 24.75
CA GLN A 339 12.99 -14.76 24.94
C GLN A 339 13.41 -14.56 26.41
N ASP A 340 12.68 -13.77 27.20
CA ASP A 340 12.95 -13.62 28.65
C ASP A 340 12.29 -14.70 29.53
N GLY A 341 11.57 -15.62 28.90
CA GLY A 341 10.83 -16.70 29.54
C GLY A 341 9.53 -16.29 30.23
N SER A 342 9.01 -15.08 30.04
CA SER A 342 7.65 -14.72 30.50
C SER A 342 6.59 -15.64 29.89
N TYR A 343 6.81 -16.07 28.65
CA TYR A 343 6.00 -17.06 27.96
C TYR A 343 6.84 -18.26 27.51
N THR A 344 6.38 -19.47 27.82
CA THR A 344 6.97 -20.74 27.36
C THR A 344 6.31 -21.20 26.06
N ARG A 345 7.12 -21.63 25.08
CA ARG A 345 6.61 -22.23 23.83
C ARG A 345 5.94 -23.58 24.14
N TRP A 346 4.72 -23.76 23.67
CA TRP A 346 4.01 -25.02 23.77
C TRP A 346 4.67 -26.09 22.88
N GLN A 347 4.86 -27.27 23.45
CA GLN A 347 5.41 -28.48 22.82
C GLN A 347 5.01 -29.71 23.64
N VAL A 348 5.06 -30.90 23.07
CA VAL A 348 4.91 -32.15 23.83
C VAL A 348 5.99 -32.22 24.92
N PRO A 349 5.68 -32.57 26.19
CA PRO A 349 4.44 -33.18 26.68
C PRO A 349 3.41 -32.21 27.30
N TYR A 350 3.50 -30.90 27.08
CA TYR A 350 2.50 -29.96 27.63
C TYR A 350 1.10 -30.22 27.05
N ILE A 351 0.09 -30.23 27.92
CA ILE A 351 -1.32 -30.19 27.49
C ILE A 351 -1.63 -28.85 26.81
N TRP A 352 -2.66 -28.80 25.97
CA TRP A 352 -3.07 -27.55 25.33
C TRP A 352 -3.76 -26.62 26.34
N PHE A 353 -3.24 -25.42 26.52
CA PHE A 353 -3.82 -24.41 27.41
C PHE A 353 -4.83 -23.52 26.69
N ALA A 354 -5.88 -23.10 27.40
CA ALA A 354 -6.84 -22.14 26.86
C ALA A 354 -6.20 -20.75 26.68
N ASN A 355 -6.52 -20.08 25.58
CA ASN A 355 -6.10 -18.69 25.30
C ASN A 355 -4.58 -18.46 25.24
N MET A 356 -3.83 -19.47 24.77
CA MET A 356 -2.41 -19.31 24.43
C MET A 356 -2.19 -18.19 23.41
N LYS A 357 -1.04 -17.54 23.50
CA LYS A 357 -0.57 -16.58 22.51
C LYS A 357 -0.12 -17.33 21.26
N LEU A 358 -0.36 -16.74 20.10
CA LEU A 358 -0.04 -17.29 18.80
C LEU A 358 0.89 -16.32 18.08
N SER A 359 2.03 -16.82 17.60
CA SER A 359 2.91 -16.14 16.65
C SER A 359 2.97 -16.97 15.36
N TYR A 360 2.81 -16.31 14.22
CA TYR A 360 2.85 -16.95 12.91
C TYR A 360 4.30 -16.97 12.43
N ALA A 361 5.05 -18.03 12.69
CA ALA A 361 6.46 -18.12 12.27
C ALA A 361 6.68 -18.03 10.75
N SER A 362 5.61 -18.06 9.95
CA SER A 362 5.61 -17.87 8.50
C SER A 362 5.25 -16.45 8.01
N ASP A 363 4.90 -15.50 8.89
CA ASP A 363 4.53 -14.11 8.53
C ASP A 363 4.66 -13.11 9.71
N ASP A 364 4.57 -11.81 9.46
CA ASP A 364 4.58 -10.77 10.51
C ASP A 364 3.22 -10.65 11.21
N HIS A 365 2.80 -11.70 11.93
CA HIS A 365 1.49 -11.79 12.56
C HIS A 365 1.46 -12.49 13.93
N SER A 366 0.54 -12.05 14.79
CA SER A 366 0.30 -12.58 16.12
C SER A 366 -1.19 -12.49 16.52
N GLY A 367 -1.61 -13.37 17.42
CA GLY A 367 -2.98 -13.44 17.92
C GLY A 367 -3.10 -14.18 19.25
N ILE A 368 -4.33 -14.47 19.65
CA ILE A 368 -4.66 -15.24 20.84
C ILE A 368 -5.65 -16.34 20.44
N TRP A 369 -5.34 -17.59 20.74
CA TRP A 369 -6.27 -18.71 20.55
C TRP A 369 -7.56 -18.48 21.36
N VAL A 370 -8.70 -18.99 20.87
CA VAL A 370 -9.97 -18.87 21.59
C VAL A 370 -10.30 -20.20 22.27
N GLY A 371 -10.16 -20.22 23.59
CA GLY A 371 -10.26 -21.45 24.38
C GLY A 371 -9.23 -22.48 23.89
N THR A 372 -9.69 -23.70 23.63
CA THR A 372 -8.91 -24.81 23.06
C THR A 372 -9.31 -25.11 21.61
N SER A 373 -9.85 -24.11 20.88
CA SER A 373 -10.33 -24.26 19.51
C SER A 373 -9.30 -23.79 18.48
N ASN A 374 -9.55 -24.10 17.21
CA ASN A 374 -8.73 -23.63 16.08
C ASN A 374 -9.07 -22.19 15.63
N TYR A 375 -9.80 -21.43 16.45
CA TYR A 375 -10.11 -20.02 16.19
C TYR A 375 -9.17 -19.09 16.97
N VAL A 376 -8.90 -17.95 16.36
CA VAL A 376 -7.95 -16.94 16.81
C VAL A 376 -8.66 -15.59 16.87
N ARG A 377 -8.38 -14.81 17.91
CA ARG A 377 -8.57 -13.36 17.91
C ARG A 377 -7.26 -12.70 17.55
N SER A 378 -7.26 -11.88 16.51
CA SER A 378 -6.10 -11.08 16.13
C SER A 378 -6.53 -9.69 15.66
N LYS A 379 -5.56 -8.79 15.53
CA LYS A 379 -5.75 -7.43 15.00
C LYS A 379 -5.08 -7.37 13.64
N TRP A 380 -5.80 -6.91 12.61
CA TRP A 380 -5.29 -6.88 11.24
C TRP A 380 -4.82 -5.47 10.86
N GLY A 381 -3.56 -5.11 11.11
CA GLY A 381 -2.95 -3.84 10.64
C GLY A 381 -3.77 -2.59 10.98
N GLN A 382 -4.23 -1.84 9.97
CA GLN A 382 -5.19 -0.73 10.09
C GLN A 382 -6.68 -1.16 10.02
N LEU A 383 -6.96 -2.40 9.63
CA LEU A 383 -8.30 -3.04 9.72
C LEU A 383 -8.64 -3.37 11.19
N GLY A 384 -9.71 -4.11 11.44
CA GLY A 384 -10.24 -4.33 12.80
C GLY A 384 -9.62 -5.48 13.62
N GLN A 385 -10.18 -5.70 14.81
CA GLN A 385 -9.99 -6.93 15.57
C GLN A 385 -10.95 -7.97 15.02
N VAL A 386 -10.41 -9.11 14.61
CA VAL A 386 -11.15 -10.16 13.90
C VAL A 386 -11.04 -11.48 14.67
N TYR A 387 -12.18 -12.12 14.88
CA TYR A 387 -12.29 -13.53 15.24
C TYR A 387 -12.35 -14.36 13.97
N HIS A 388 -11.39 -15.24 13.75
CA HIS A 388 -11.29 -16.03 12.52
C HIS A 388 -10.70 -17.41 12.77
N TYR A 389 -10.92 -18.34 11.85
CA TYR A 389 -10.19 -19.60 11.85
C TYR A 389 -8.71 -19.32 11.53
N TRP A 390 -7.77 -20.04 12.15
CA TRP A 390 -6.36 -19.62 12.21
C TRP A 390 -5.65 -19.41 10.86
N ASN A 391 -6.05 -20.11 9.79
CA ASN A 391 -5.54 -19.93 8.41
C ASN A 391 -6.49 -19.15 7.47
N TYR A 392 -7.52 -18.51 8.03
CA TYR A 392 -8.47 -17.66 7.32
C TYR A 392 -8.21 -16.17 7.63
N SER A 393 -7.10 -15.66 7.12
CA SER A 393 -6.60 -14.30 7.35
C SER A 393 -5.65 -13.85 6.22
N PRO A 394 -5.37 -12.55 6.03
CA PRO A 394 -4.45 -12.06 4.99
C PRO A 394 -3.02 -12.63 5.03
N TYR A 395 -2.60 -13.21 6.15
CA TYR A 395 -1.23 -13.65 6.43
C TYR A 395 -0.96 -15.12 6.05
N ASN A 396 0.30 -15.41 5.73
CA ASN A 396 0.80 -16.76 5.54
C ASN A 396 0.75 -17.53 6.87
N SER A 397 -0.01 -18.62 6.86
CA SER A 397 -0.28 -19.49 8.00
C SER A 397 0.39 -20.86 7.87
N SER A 398 1.43 -20.99 7.04
CA SER A 398 2.16 -22.26 6.86
C SER A 398 2.86 -22.76 8.13
N THR A 399 3.21 -21.89 9.08
CA THR A 399 3.87 -22.31 10.33
C THR A 399 3.51 -21.36 11.48
N THR A 400 3.15 -21.94 12.64
CA THR A 400 2.73 -21.20 13.82
C THR A 400 3.37 -21.74 15.10
N ASN A 401 3.58 -20.86 16.07
CA ASN A 401 4.05 -21.18 17.41
C ASN A 401 3.03 -20.72 18.45
N SER A 402 2.62 -21.64 19.33
CA SER A 402 1.77 -21.33 20.49
C SER A 402 2.62 -21.14 21.74
N TYR A 403 2.22 -20.21 22.62
CA TYR A 403 2.92 -19.93 23.87
C TYR A 403 1.94 -19.73 25.03
N PHE A 404 2.30 -20.22 26.21
CA PHE A 404 1.57 -20.03 27.46
C PHE A 404 2.41 -19.24 28.47
N LEU A 405 1.76 -18.53 29.39
CA LEU A 405 2.45 -17.77 30.44
C LEU A 405 3.16 -18.74 31.39
N THR A 406 4.41 -18.46 31.73
CA THR A 406 5.27 -19.30 32.59
C THR A 406 5.01 -19.10 34.07
#